data_AF-A0A3A3GCC9-F1
#
_entry.id   AF-A0A3A3GCC9-F1
#
_cell.length_a   1.000
_cell.length_b   1.000
_cell.length_c   1.000
_cell.angle_alpha   90.00
_cell.angle_beta   90.00
_cell.angle_gamma   90.00
#
_symmetry.space_group_name_H-M   'P 1'
#
loop_
_entity.id
_entity.type
_entity.pdbx_description
1 polymer ?
#
loop_
_entity_poly.entity_id
_entity_poly.type
_entity_poly.pdbx_seq_one_letter_code
_entity_poly.pdbx_strand_id
1 'polypeptide(L)'
;MKADVTTADDMRRREEMKELLITAFEGKSVLYEIYEKRNWLDRLFTVPVLSMEPEILYSVSQVAEICEVPDHQIRNKRKEFLEYLEPVIMGDTHKYNYIGVFKLKMIDGLTGQGADYTIPQLKSLIYDGIKSSHSKQASNNVNGDTMREMISHMQQELYAAMEKRFLQIEGNLKQLALPATEADIRIEEMIEEKLKLMAEQSANETQHKINQINDLQHALSEVSNTIMDPGSSIEFKEKTMGQRFPLLKDSYPEQLHIIQLYERNLEDYIRNLKQEHRTAEVNQIKLKSLELCEDVLLSPMNSEERKEKFEKLQQFADQYPELNFEIRHFLATAKNTTKKRKKFLGLF
;
A
#
# COMPACT_ATOMS: atom_id res chain seq x y z
N MET A 1 35.39 12.96 25.43
CA MET A 1 34.03 13.29 25.88
C MET A 1 34.08 14.62 26.59
N LYS A 2 33.72 15.71 25.91
CA LYS A 2 33.47 16.99 26.58
C LYS A 2 32.04 16.90 27.11
N ALA A 3 31.87 17.05 28.42
CA ALA A 3 30.55 17.18 29.01
C ALA A 3 29.94 18.48 28.50
N ASP A 4 28.92 18.37 27.66
CA ASP A 4 28.19 19.51 27.11
C ASP A 4 27.36 20.12 28.25
N VAL A 5 27.78 21.29 28.74
CA VAL A 5 27.08 22.01 29.80
C VAL A 5 25.85 22.66 29.14
N THR A 6 24.78 21.88 29.03
CA THR A 6 23.49 22.34 28.52
C THR A 6 22.97 23.46 29.43
N THR A 7 22.89 24.69 28.93
CA THR A 7 22.36 25.81 29.73
C THR A 7 20.84 25.70 29.83
N ALA A 8 20.23 26.33 30.86
CA ALA A 8 18.78 26.34 31.02
C ALA A 8 18.06 26.98 29.81
N ASP A 9 18.72 27.96 29.17
CA ASP A 9 18.24 28.60 27.94
C ASP A 9 18.25 27.63 26.74
N ASP A 10 19.25 26.75 26.64
CA ASP A 10 19.31 25.74 25.58
C ASP A 10 18.20 24.71 25.71
N MET A 11 17.87 24.30 26.95
CA MET A 11 16.74 23.40 27.20
C MET A 11 15.41 24.05 26.82
N ARG A 12 15.23 25.34 27.14
CA ARG A 12 14.01 26.08 26.78
C ARG A 12 13.84 26.18 25.26
N ARG A 13 14.91 26.53 24.54
CA ARG A 13 14.88 26.60 23.07
C ARG A 13 14.56 25.26 22.41
N ARG A 14 15.09 24.16 22.96
CA ARG A 14 14.79 22.81 22.45
C ARG A 14 13.32 22.44 22.65
N GLU A 15 12.72 22.81 23.78
CA GLU A 15 11.29 22.57 24.00
C GLU A 15 10.42 23.43 23.09
N GLU A 16 10.76 24.73 22.92
CA GLU A 16 10.09 25.62 21.96
C GLU A 16 10.14 25.06 20.53
N MET A 17 11.31 24.54 20.10
CA MET A 17 11.46 23.89 18.79
C MET A 17 10.62 22.61 18.67
N LYS A 18 10.58 21.80 19.73
CA LYS A 18 9.78 20.58 19.77
C LYS A 18 8.29 20.92 19.60
N GLU A 19 7.77 21.89 20.35
CA GLU A 19 6.38 22.34 20.23
C GLU A 19 6.05 22.88 18.83
N LEU A 20 6.96 23.65 18.24
CA LEU A 20 6.80 24.16 16.87
C LEU A 20 6.70 23.02 15.85
N LEU A 21 7.54 21.98 15.98
CA LEU A 21 7.52 20.81 15.12
C LEU A 21 6.25 19.99 15.33
N ILE A 22 5.83 19.74 16.58
CA ILE A 22 4.57 19.05 16.88
C ILE A 22 3.40 19.79 16.21
N THR A 23 3.27 21.10 16.45
CA THR A 23 2.19 21.93 15.89
C THR A 23 2.16 21.95 14.36
N ALA A 24 3.33 21.85 13.73
CA ALA A 24 3.45 21.85 12.28
C ALA A 24 3.01 20.52 11.65
N PHE A 25 3.15 19.39 12.35
CA PHE A 25 3.00 18.05 11.76
C PHE A 25 1.87 17.19 12.36
N GLU A 26 1.50 17.41 13.61
CA GLU A 26 0.41 16.71 14.29
C GLU A 26 -0.92 16.93 13.55
N GLY A 27 -1.61 15.82 13.23
CA GLY A 27 -2.87 15.81 12.47
C GLY A 27 -2.78 16.34 11.02
N LYS A 28 -1.57 16.63 10.52
CA LYS A 28 -1.34 17.16 9.16
C LYS A 28 -0.42 16.29 8.30
N SER A 29 0.43 15.48 8.93
CA SER A 29 1.43 14.67 8.25
C SER A 29 1.22 13.20 8.50
N VAL A 30 0.93 12.46 7.43
CA VAL A 30 0.81 11.00 7.44
C VAL A 30 2.07 10.34 8.00
N LEU A 31 3.26 10.89 7.69
CA LEU A 31 4.50 10.34 8.23
C LEU A 31 4.57 10.51 9.75
N TYR A 32 4.15 11.67 10.26
CA TYR A 32 4.18 11.95 11.68
C TYR A 32 3.23 11.03 12.46
N GLU A 33 2.03 10.78 11.93
CA GLU A 33 1.06 9.84 12.51
C GLU A 33 1.61 8.41 12.58
N ILE A 34 2.41 7.97 11.60
CA ILE A 34 3.06 6.65 11.65
C ILE A 34 4.03 6.56 12.84
N TYR A 35 4.82 7.61 13.08
CA TYR A 35 5.73 7.65 14.24
C TYR A 35 4.97 7.69 15.56
N GLU A 36 3.87 8.43 15.62
CA GLU A 36 3.01 8.51 16.81
C GLU A 36 2.35 7.16 17.14
N LYS A 37 1.68 6.52 16.18
CA LYS A 37 1.02 5.22 16.36
C LYS A 37 1.96 4.10 16.81
N ARG A 38 3.24 4.20 16.43
CA ARG A 38 4.28 3.23 16.78
C ARG A 38 5.07 3.59 18.03
N ASN A 39 4.75 4.72 18.66
CA ASN A 39 5.47 5.26 19.81
C ASN A 39 6.98 5.46 19.51
N TRP A 40 7.28 6.00 18.32
CA TRP A 40 8.65 6.23 17.83
C TRP A 40 9.04 7.70 17.74
N LEU A 41 8.19 8.61 18.24
CA LEU A 41 8.42 10.06 18.17
C LEU A 41 9.77 10.48 18.78
N ASP A 42 10.21 9.82 19.84
CA ASP A 42 11.52 10.09 20.49
C ASP A 42 12.71 9.94 19.53
N ARG A 43 12.57 9.15 18.46
CA ARG A 43 13.62 8.97 17.44
C ARG A 43 13.74 10.17 16.50
N LEU A 44 12.70 10.99 16.39
CA LEU A 44 12.68 12.18 15.54
C LEU A 44 13.27 13.40 16.24
N PHE A 45 13.02 13.54 17.54
CA PHE A 45 13.43 14.69 18.35
C PHE A 45 14.85 14.55 18.88
N THR A 46 15.82 14.37 17.96
CA THR A 46 17.24 14.30 18.32
C THR A 46 17.79 15.68 18.67
N VAL A 47 18.91 15.73 19.41
CA VAL A 47 19.55 17.01 19.78
C VAL A 47 19.84 17.90 18.57
N PRO A 48 20.37 17.41 17.44
CA PRO A 48 20.57 18.24 16.25
C PRO A 48 19.27 18.82 15.67
N VAL A 49 18.18 18.04 15.68
CA VAL A 49 16.86 18.49 15.20
C VAL A 49 16.28 19.57 16.11
N LEU A 50 16.37 19.38 17.42
CA LEU A 50 15.87 20.35 18.40
C LEU A 50 16.75 21.61 18.51
N SER A 51 17.95 21.59 17.94
CA SER A 51 18.88 22.73 17.92
C SER A 51 18.79 23.54 16.62
N MET A 52 17.79 23.26 15.78
CA MET A 52 17.51 24.07 14.59
C MET A 52 16.98 25.47 14.97
N GLU A 53 17.05 26.39 14.01
CA GLU A 53 16.53 27.75 14.10
C GLU A 53 15.44 27.92 13.02
N PRO A 54 14.23 28.40 13.36
CA PRO A 54 13.12 28.45 12.42
C PRO A 54 13.36 29.36 11.20
N GLU A 55 14.18 30.40 11.39
CA GLU A 55 14.44 31.46 10.40
C GLU A 55 15.60 31.12 9.44
N ILE A 56 16.35 30.04 9.71
CA ILE A 56 17.52 29.66 8.92
C ILE A 56 17.15 28.68 7.79
N LEU A 57 17.78 28.89 6.64
CA LEU A 57 17.77 27.96 5.52
C LEU A 57 19.07 27.12 5.50
N TYR A 58 18.91 25.81 5.64
CA TYR A 58 19.98 24.84 5.73
C TYR A 58 20.41 24.33 4.36
N SER A 59 21.73 24.26 4.14
CA SER A 59 22.31 23.60 2.97
C SER A 59 22.25 22.08 3.10
N VAL A 60 22.37 21.36 1.97
CA VAL A 60 22.35 19.88 1.94
C VAL A 60 23.28 19.24 2.96
N SER A 61 24.50 19.77 3.14
CA SER A 61 25.48 19.22 4.08
C SER A 61 25.08 19.46 5.55
N GLN A 62 24.51 20.63 5.86
CA GLN A 62 23.96 20.90 7.20
C GLN A 62 22.75 20.02 7.50
N VAL A 63 21.87 19.82 6.50
CA VAL A 63 20.72 18.91 6.65
C VAL A 63 21.18 17.47 6.88
N ALA A 64 22.24 17.04 6.19
CA ALA A 64 22.83 15.73 6.38
C ALA A 64 23.37 15.54 7.80
N GLU A 65 24.06 16.56 8.34
CA GLU A 65 24.53 16.58 9.72
C GLU A 65 23.37 16.52 10.73
N ILE A 66 22.33 17.34 10.55
CA ILE A 66 21.13 17.36 11.42
C ILE A 66 20.39 16.01 11.37
N CYS A 67 20.29 15.42 10.19
CA CYS A 67 19.63 14.13 10.00
C CYS A 67 20.52 12.94 10.40
N GLU A 68 21.80 13.17 10.68
CA GLU A 68 22.80 12.16 11.03
C GLU A 68 23.04 11.13 9.91
N VAL A 69 23.03 11.61 8.66
CA VAL A 69 23.20 10.79 7.45
C VAL A 69 24.21 11.39 6.48
N PRO A 70 24.75 10.61 5.53
CA PRO A 70 25.61 11.15 4.48
C PRO A 70 24.87 12.07 3.48
N ASP A 71 25.55 13.12 2.99
CA ASP A 71 25.03 14.08 2.00
C ASP A 71 24.34 13.45 0.77
N HIS A 72 24.88 12.34 0.27
CA HIS A 72 24.34 11.68 -0.91
C HIS A 72 22.92 11.11 -0.66
N GLN A 73 22.61 10.70 0.58
CA GLN A 73 21.28 10.22 0.92
C GLN A 73 20.25 11.35 0.90
N ILE A 74 20.61 12.53 1.40
CA ILE A 74 19.76 13.73 1.33
C ILE A 74 19.50 14.10 -0.14
N ARG A 75 20.53 14.06 -1.00
CA ARG A 75 20.37 14.34 -2.43
C ARG A 75 19.46 13.33 -3.12
N ASN A 76 19.59 12.05 -2.79
CA ASN A 76 18.74 10.99 -3.35
C ASN A 76 17.30 11.15 -2.89
N LYS A 77 17.05 11.31 -1.59
CA LYS A 77 15.71 11.56 -1.04
C LYS A 77 15.08 12.83 -1.60
N ARG A 78 15.86 13.90 -1.81
CA ARG A 78 15.38 15.11 -2.51
C ARG A 78 14.86 14.80 -3.91
N LYS A 79 15.61 14.04 -4.71
CA LYS A 79 15.17 13.67 -6.07
C LYS A 79 13.86 12.91 -6.04
N GLU A 80 13.70 12.03 -5.07
CA GLU A 80 12.52 11.18 -4.94
C GLU A 80 11.30 11.95 -4.39
N PHE A 81 11.50 12.89 -3.46
CA PHE A 81 10.44 13.57 -2.70
C PHE A 81 10.42 15.10 -2.91
N LEU A 82 10.79 15.58 -4.10
CA LEU A 82 10.95 17.02 -4.37
C LEU A 82 9.68 17.83 -4.07
N GLU A 83 8.52 17.34 -4.52
CA GLU A 83 7.22 17.99 -4.31
C GLU A 83 6.84 18.06 -2.83
N TYR A 84 7.14 17.02 -2.04
CA TYR A 84 6.82 16.98 -0.62
C TYR A 84 7.77 17.84 0.23
N LEU A 85 9.04 17.93 -0.15
CA LEU A 85 10.08 18.61 0.63
C LEU A 85 10.13 20.13 0.40
N GLU A 86 9.62 20.61 -0.72
CA GLU A 86 9.51 22.03 -1.08
C GLU A 86 10.78 22.86 -0.76
N PRO A 87 11.97 22.45 -1.25
CA PRO A 87 13.20 23.21 -0.98
C PRO A 87 13.17 24.59 -1.66
N VAL A 88 13.79 25.57 -1.01
CA VAL A 88 14.03 26.89 -1.58
C VAL A 88 15.21 26.80 -2.55
N ILE A 89 14.96 27.08 -3.83
CA ILE A 89 15.96 27.06 -4.88
C ILE A 89 16.70 28.42 -4.89
N MET A 90 18.00 28.39 -4.63
CA MET A 90 18.89 29.56 -4.70
C MET A 90 20.01 29.29 -5.70
N GLY A 91 19.81 29.71 -6.96
CA GLY A 91 20.68 29.34 -8.07
C GLY A 91 20.67 27.83 -8.29
N ASP A 92 21.85 27.20 -8.34
CA ASP A 92 22.00 25.75 -8.49
C ASP A 92 21.90 24.98 -7.15
N THR A 93 21.73 25.70 -6.04
CA THR A 93 21.70 25.13 -4.69
C THR A 93 20.28 25.04 -4.16
N HIS A 94 20.00 23.95 -3.45
CA HIS A 94 18.72 23.73 -2.77
C HIS A 94 18.95 23.91 -1.27
N LYS A 95 18.14 24.76 -0.63
CA LYS A 95 18.14 24.96 0.82
C LYS A 95 16.80 24.57 1.42
N TYR A 96 16.81 24.20 2.69
CA TYR A 96 15.64 23.70 3.40
C TYR A 96 15.40 24.53 4.66
N ASN A 97 14.16 24.85 4.97
CA ASN A 97 13.79 25.34 6.29
C ASN A 97 13.69 24.17 7.29
N TYR A 98 13.48 24.48 8.57
CA TYR A 98 13.34 23.47 9.63
C TYR A 98 12.24 22.42 9.34
N ILE A 99 11.16 22.80 8.66
CA ILE A 99 10.08 21.89 8.22
C ILE A 99 10.63 20.87 7.19
N GLY A 100 11.32 21.34 6.16
CA GLY A 100 11.92 20.48 5.13
C GLY A 100 12.98 19.54 5.70
N VAL A 101 13.76 20.01 6.68
CA VAL A 101 14.72 19.16 7.40
C VAL A 101 14.01 18.10 8.22
N PHE A 102 12.95 18.45 8.94
CA PHE A 102 12.19 17.50 9.74
C PHE A 102 11.46 16.45 8.87
N LYS A 103 10.92 16.87 7.71
CA LYS A 103 10.39 15.94 6.69
C LYS A 103 11.45 14.94 6.23
N LEU A 104 12.67 15.40 5.98
CA LEU A 104 13.78 14.51 5.61
C LEU A 104 14.17 13.55 6.74
N LYS A 105 14.15 14.00 8.01
CA LYS A 105 14.39 13.14 9.18
C LYS A 105 13.34 12.02 9.28
N MET A 106 12.06 12.35 9.06
CA MET A 106 10.98 11.36 9.04
C MET A 106 11.14 10.36 7.89
N ILE A 107 11.45 10.83 6.68
CA ILE A 107 11.70 9.93 5.55
C ILE A 107 12.89 9.03 5.83
N ASP A 108 13.97 9.58 6.39
CA ASP A 108 15.16 8.81 6.73
C ASP A 108 14.87 7.72 7.76
N GLY A 109 14.25 8.06 8.89
CA GLY A 109 13.98 7.07 9.92
C GLY A 109 13.00 5.96 9.49
N LEU A 110 12.20 6.20 8.44
CA LEU A 110 11.32 5.19 7.83
C LEU A 110 11.96 4.44 6.65
N THR A 111 13.10 4.87 6.10
CA THR A 111 13.79 4.23 4.94
C THR A 111 15.23 3.79 5.20
N GLY A 112 15.78 4.13 6.36
CA GLY A 112 17.17 3.86 6.74
C GLY A 112 17.47 2.38 7.01
N GLN A 113 18.62 2.11 7.64
CA GLN A 113 19.01 0.74 7.96
C GLN A 113 18.06 0.12 9.00
N GLY A 114 17.39 -0.98 8.63
CA GLY A 114 16.37 -1.63 9.46
C GLY A 114 14.97 -1.03 9.31
N ALA A 115 14.73 -0.30 8.22
CA ALA A 115 13.45 0.33 7.92
C ALA A 115 12.35 -0.67 7.52
N ASP A 116 11.12 -0.35 7.93
CA ASP A 116 9.91 -1.08 7.56
C ASP A 116 9.30 -0.60 6.24
N TYR A 117 9.77 0.53 5.71
CA TYR A 117 9.21 1.12 4.49
C TYR A 117 10.28 1.31 3.42
N THR A 118 9.89 0.94 2.20
CA THR A 118 10.64 1.24 0.99
C THR A 118 10.29 2.63 0.48
N ILE A 119 11.19 3.25 -0.29
CA ILE A 119 10.94 4.56 -0.92
C ILE A 119 9.62 4.58 -1.71
N PRO A 120 9.27 3.55 -2.52
CA PRO A 120 7.97 3.51 -3.21
C PRO A 120 6.77 3.50 -2.26
N GLN A 121 6.81 2.75 -1.16
CA GLN A 121 5.71 2.71 -0.17
C GLN A 121 5.51 4.08 0.47
N LEU A 122 6.59 4.77 0.84
CA LEU A 122 6.51 6.13 1.38
C LEU A 122 5.98 7.13 0.37
N LYS A 123 6.34 7.00 -0.91
CA LYS A 123 5.76 7.83 -1.96
C LYS A 123 4.26 7.62 -2.06
N SER A 124 3.81 6.37 -2.06
CA SER A 124 2.38 6.04 -2.05
C SER A 124 1.68 6.69 -0.85
N LEU A 125 2.20 6.54 0.37
CA LEU A 125 1.59 7.14 1.57
C LEU A 125 1.51 8.68 1.51
N ILE A 126 2.55 9.34 1.00
CA ILE A 126 2.61 10.81 0.94
C ILE A 126 1.75 11.37 -0.19
N TYR A 127 1.75 10.72 -1.37
CA TYR A 127 1.15 11.26 -2.58
C TYR A 127 -0.20 10.64 -2.94
N ASP A 128 -0.48 9.38 -2.59
CA ASP A 128 -1.78 8.74 -2.84
C ASP A 128 -2.85 9.26 -1.86
N GLY A 129 -2.45 9.79 -0.70
CA GLY A 129 -3.33 10.60 0.17
C GLY A 129 -3.79 11.93 -0.46
N ILE A 130 -3.12 12.39 -1.54
CA ILE A 130 -3.36 13.70 -2.17
C ILE A 130 -3.88 13.55 -3.62
N LYS A 131 -3.73 12.40 -4.28
CA LYS A 131 -4.07 12.23 -5.71
C LYS A 131 -4.90 10.97 -5.97
N SER A 132 -6.15 10.94 -5.49
CA SER A 132 -7.19 10.12 -6.13
C SER A 132 -7.64 10.79 -7.43
N SER A 133 -6.79 10.75 -8.46
CA SER A 133 -7.21 10.66 -9.87
C SER A 133 -6.00 10.40 -10.78
N HIS A 134 -6.13 9.34 -11.57
CA HIS A 134 -5.33 8.96 -12.75
C HIS A 134 -4.04 8.14 -12.56
N SER A 135 -4.31 6.82 -12.53
CA SER A 135 -3.73 5.77 -13.38
C SER A 135 -2.29 5.26 -13.16
N LYS A 136 -2.28 4.05 -12.60
CA LYS A 136 -1.74 2.77 -13.13
C LYS A 136 -0.23 2.50 -13.13
N GLN A 137 0.03 1.28 -12.61
CA GLN A 137 1.13 0.33 -12.84
C GLN A 137 2.43 0.55 -12.05
N ALA A 138 2.60 -0.19 -10.95
CA ALA A 138 3.43 -1.41 -10.89
C ALA A 138 3.59 -1.85 -9.42
N SER A 139 3.14 -3.07 -9.11
CA SER A 139 4.01 -4.18 -8.66
C SER A 139 4.08 -4.40 -7.14
N ASN A 140 3.26 -5.38 -6.74
CA ASN A 140 3.53 -6.50 -5.82
C ASN A 140 3.77 -6.23 -4.33
N ASN A 141 3.03 -7.02 -3.54
CA ASN A 141 3.04 -7.21 -2.09
C ASN A 141 2.39 -6.11 -1.24
N VAL A 142 1.05 -6.02 -1.27
CA VAL A 142 0.30 -5.50 -0.12
C VAL A 142 -1.01 -6.29 0.04
N ASN A 143 -0.95 -7.48 0.62
CA ASN A 143 -2.14 -8.26 0.97
C ASN A 143 -2.12 -8.55 2.48
N GLY A 144 -2.78 -7.67 3.25
CA GLY A 144 -2.99 -7.82 4.69
C GLY A 144 -3.17 -6.48 5.40
N ASP A 145 -2.19 -5.58 5.27
CA ASP A 145 -2.11 -4.37 6.10
C ASP A 145 -3.02 -3.23 5.63
N THR A 146 -3.17 -3.01 4.33
CA THR A 146 -4.11 -1.99 3.80
C THR A 146 -5.56 -2.28 4.16
N MET A 147 -5.95 -3.56 4.23
CA MET A 147 -7.29 -3.96 4.67
C MET A 147 -7.49 -3.71 6.17
N ARG A 148 -6.47 -3.95 7.00
CA ARG A 148 -6.53 -3.72 8.44
C ARG A 148 -6.53 -2.24 8.79
N GLU A 149 -5.76 -1.42 8.08
CA GLU A 149 -5.73 0.03 8.25
C GLU A 149 -7.05 0.69 7.85
N MET A 150 -7.70 0.24 6.77
CA MET A 150 -8.99 0.79 6.35
C MET A 150 -10.13 0.40 7.32
N ILE A 151 -10.10 -0.83 7.86
CA ILE A 151 -11.00 -1.25 8.94
C ILE A 151 -10.78 -0.43 10.21
N SER A 152 -9.52 -0.18 10.56
CA SER A 152 -9.19 0.65 11.72
C SER A 152 -9.64 2.10 11.52
N HIS A 153 -9.52 2.66 10.32
CA HIS A 153 -9.97 4.00 10.00
C HIS A 153 -11.50 4.12 10.10
N MET A 154 -12.24 3.13 9.61
CA MET A 154 -13.70 3.10 9.71
C MET A 154 -14.18 2.97 11.17
N GLN A 155 -13.50 2.15 11.98
CA GLN A 155 -13.78 2.08 13.42
C GLN A 155 -13.51 3.45 14.08
N GLN A 156 -12.39 4.09 13.74
CA GLN A 156 -11.99 5.37 14.30
C GLN A 156 -12.95 6.52 13.93
N GLU A 157 -13.45 6.58 12.70
CA GLU A 157 -14.48 7.54 12.30
C GLU A 157 -15.81 7.33 13.05
N LEU A 158 -16.18 6.07 13.30
CA LEU A 158 -17.37 5.73 14.09
C LEU A 158 -17.22 6.17 15.55
N TYR A 159 -16.05 5.95 16.15
CA TYR A 159 -15.74 6.43 17.51
C TYR A 159 -15.73 7.96 17.59
N ALA A 160 -15.17 8.65 16.60
CA ALA A 160 -15.17 10.11 16.55
C ALA A 160 -16.59 10.68 16.38
N ALA A 161 -17.43 10.03 15.55
CA ALA A 161 -18.84 10.41 15.40
C ALA A 161 -19.64 10.18 16.71
N MET A 162 -19.33 9.11 17.45
CA MET A 162 -19.89 8.85 18.78
C MET A 162 -19.52 9.93 19.79
N GLU A 163 -18.23 10.28 19.88
CA GLU A 163 -17.73 11.29 20.82
C GLU A 163 -18.39 12.64 20.55
N LYS A 164 -18.54 12.99 19.27
CA LYS A 164 -19.24 14.22 18.86
C LYS A 164 -20.71 14.24 19.25
N ARG A 165 -21.42 13.10 19.13
CA ARG A 165 -22.81 12.98 19.61
C ARG A 165 -22.90 13.06 21.12
N PHE A 166 -21.97 12.44 21.84
CA PHE A 166 -21.94 12.46 23.30
C PHE A 166 -21.70 13.88 23.83
N LEU A 167 -20.74 14.60 23.24
CA LEU A 167 -20.48 16.02 23.54
C LEU A 167 -21.67 16.92 23.22
N GLN A 168 -22.44 16.60 22.18
CA GLN A 168 -23.66 17.34 21.84
C GLN A 168 -24.76 17.13 22.89
N ILE A 169 -24.89 15.91 23.43
CA ILE A 169 -25.81 15.60 24.54
C ILE A 169 -25.36 16.32 25.83
N GLU A 170 -24.07 16.29 26.17
CA GLU A 170 -23.51 17.04 27.29
C GLU A 170 -23.67 18.56 27.15
N GLY A 171 -23.52 19.10 25.93
CA GLY A 171 -23.74 20.50 25.64
C GLY A 171 -25.19 20.93 25.87
N ASN A 172 -26.15 20.07 25.48
CA ASN A 172 -27.56 20.30 25.74
C ASN A 172 -27.90 20.23 27.24
N LEU A 173 -27.21 19.37 28.01
CA LEU A 173 -27.36 19.26 29.47
C LEU A 173 -26.94 20.54 30.20
N LYS A 174 -25.85 21.19 29.77
CA LYS A 174 -25.34 22.41 30.42
C LYS A 174 -26.20 23.65 30.16
N GLN A 175 -27.00 23.68 29.09
CA GLN A 175 -27.83 24.82 28.72
C GLN A 175 -29.16 24.90 29.50
N LEU A 176 -29.53 23.86 30.24
CA LEU A 176 -30.80 23.76 30.96
C LEU A 176 -30.73 24.14 32.45
N ALA A 177 -29.58 24.55 32.98
CA ALA A 177 -29.42 24.90 34.39
C ALA A 177 -30.11 26.25 34.75
N LEU A 178 -31.32 26.17 35.31
CA LEU A 178 -32.06 27.28 35.94
C LEU A 178 -32.41 26.93 37.40
N PRO A 179 -32.63 27.91 38.29
CA PRO A 179 -32.89 27.65 39.71
C PRO A 179 -34.31 27.09 39.93
N ALA A 180 -34.41 25.85 40.41
CA ALA A 180 -35.64 25.05 40.42
C ALA A 180 -36.59 25.29 41.62
N THR A 181 -37.89 25.36 41.31
CA THR A 181 -39.03 25.14 42.23
C THR A 181 -39.54 23.68 42.14
N GLU A 182 -40.44 23.22 43.03
CA GLU A 182 -40.94 21.82 43.05
C GLU A 182 -41.57 21.32 41.73
N ALA A 183 -42.12 22.23 40.91
CA ALA A 183 -42.61 21.89 39.57
C ALA A 183 -41.46 21.67 38.56
N ASP A 184 -40.33 22.36 38.76
CA ASP A 184 -39.13 22.22 37.94
C ASP A 184 -38.42 20.90 38.21
N ILE A 185 -38.44 20.39 39.45
CA ILE A 185 -37.88 19.07 39.82
C ILE A 185 -38.57 17.94 39.03
N ARG A 186 -39.90 17.97 38.90
CA ARG A 186 -40.64 16.96 38.11
C ARG A 186 -40.38 17.07 36.61
N ILE A 187 -40.15 18.28 36.11
CA ILE A 187 -39.79 18.52 34.70
C ILE A 187 -38.36 18.03 34.45
N GLU A 188 -37.43 18.27 35.36
CA GLU A 188 -36.07 17.74 35.33
C GLU A 188 -36.05 16.21 35.31
N GLU A 189 -36.80 15.54 36.18
CA GLU A 189 -36.91 14.07 36.20
C GLU A 189 -37.45 13.51 34.87
N MET A 190 -38.48 14.14 34.30
CA MET A 190 -39.03 13.74 32.98
C MET A 190 -38.04 13.99 31.83
N ILE A 191 -37.28 15.08 31.89
CA ILE A 191 -36.24 15.40 30.90
C ILE A 191 -35.10 14.39 31.03
N GLU A 192 -34.67 14.05 32.24
CA GLU A 192 -33.60 13.10 32.52
C GLU A 192 -33.97 11.69 32.05
N GLU A 193 -35.21 11.23 32.32
CA GLU A 193 -35.71 9.94 31.82
C GLU A 193 -35.75 9.89 30.28
N LYS A 194 -36.24 10.98 29.65
CA LYS A 194 -36.29 11.07 28.18
C LYS A 194 -34.90 11.13 27.55
N LEU A 195 -33.94 11.78 28.21
CA LEU A 195 -32.54 11.82 27.79
C LEU A 195 -31.89 10.44 27.92
N LYS A 196 -32.16 9.72 29.01
CA LYS A 196 -31.68 8.35 29.19
C LYS A 196 -32.19 7.42 28.10
N LEU A 197 -33.47 7.48 27.78
CA LEU A 197 -34.07 6.72 26.67
C LEU A 197 -33.43 7.04 25.31
N MET A 198 -33.19 8.33 25.02
CA MET A 198 -32.50 8.73 23.78
C MET A 198 -31.05 8.24 23.73
N ALA A 199 -30.33 8.27 24.84
CA ALA A 199 -28.97 7.75 24.93
C ALA A 199 -28.93 6.23 24.73
N GLU A 200 -29.84 5.49 25.36
CA GLU A 200 -29.97 4.02 25.20
C GLU A 200 -30.33 3.63 23.77
N GLN A 201 -31.26 4.36 23.11
CA GLN A 201 -31.59 4.14 21.71
C GLN A 201 -30.40 4.39 20.78
N SER A 202 -29.68 5.50 20.97
CA SER A 202 -28.48 5.79 20.18
C SER A 202 -27.38 4.76 20.41
N ALA A 203 -27.20 4.27 21.64
CA ALA A 203 -26.23 3.23 21.95
C ALA A 203 -26.58 1.90 21.25
N ASN A 204 -27.86 1.50 21.28
CA ASN A 204 -28.33 0.27 20.62
C ASN A 204 -28.20 0.34 19.09
N GLU A 205 -28.57 1.45 18.46
CA GLU A 205 -28.37 1.66 17.03
C GLU A 205 -26.89 1.60 16.64
N THR A 206 -26.03 2.17 17.47
CA THR A 206 -24.58 2.16 17.25
C THR A 206 -24.03 0.74 17.37
N GLN A 207 -24.43 0.01 18.40
CA GLN A 207 -24.03 -1.38 18.59
C GLN A 207 -24.49 -2.27 17.43
N HIS A 208 -25.71 -2.04 16.92
CA HIS A 208 -26.22 -2.76 15.76
C HIS A 208 -25.35 -2.52 14.51
N LYS A 209 -24.94 -1.27 14.25
CA LYS A 209 -24.06 -0.94 13.12
C LYS A 209 -22.68 -1.57 13.26
N ILE A 210 -22.12 -1.58 14.47
CA ILE A 210 -20.84 -2.26 14.76
C ILE A 210 -20.95 -3.75 14.45
N ASN A 211 -22.03 -4.40 14.88
CA ASN A 211 -22.24 -5.83 14.61
C ASN A 211 -22.35 -6.10 13.10
N GLN A 212 -23.13 -5.30 12.36
CA GLN A 212 -23.24 -5.44 10.90
C GLN A 212 -21.90 -5.29 10.18
N ILE A 213 -21.07 -4.35 10.64
CA ILE A 213 -19.72 -4.16 10.11
C ILE A 213 -18.84 -5.38 10.39
N ASN A 214 -18.88 -5.92 11.61
CA ASN A 214 -18.11 -7.09 11.99
C ASN A 214 -18.54 -8.33 11.19
N ASP A 215 -19.84 -8.50 10.98
CA ASP A 215 -20.40 -9.59 10.18
C ASP A 215 -19.94 -9.49 8.72
N LEU A 216 -20.00 -8.28 8.14
CA LEU A 216 -19.50 -8.03 6.79
C LEU A 216 -17.99 -8.32 6.69
N GLN A 217 -17.20 -7.89 7.68
CA GLN A 217 -15.76 -8.16 7.72
C GLN A 217 -15.46 -9.65 7.74
N HIS A 218 -16.20 -10.40 8.58
CA HIS A 218 -16.06 -11.85 8.64
C HIS A 218 -16.37 -12.48 7.28
N ALA A 219 -17.50 -12.10 6.68
CA ALA A 219 -17.92 -12.65 5.39
C ALA A 219 -16.94 -12.30 4.25
N LEU A 220 -16.42 -11.08 4.21
CA LEU A 220 -15.39 -10.66 3.25
C LEU A 220 -14.08 -11.42 3.46
N SER A 221 -13.67 -11.63 4.71
CA SER A 221 -12.47 -12.41 5.06
C SER A 221 -12.58 -13.86 4.60
N GLU A 222 -13.73 -14.51 4.83
CA GLU A 222 -13.97 -15.89 4.38
C GLU A 222 -13.88 -16.02 2.85
N VAL A 223 -14.50 -15.09 2.12
CA VAL A 223 -14.46 -15.06 0.65
C VAL A 223 -13.02 -14.83 0.17
N SER A 224 -12.32 -13.87 0.77
CA SER A 224 -10.92 -13.58 0.44
C SER A 224 -10.02 -14.80 0.68
N ASN A 225 -10.13 -15.46 1.84
CA ASN A 225 -9.33 -16.64 2.16
C ASN A 225 -9.59 -17.79 1.19
N THR A 226 -10.84 -17.98 0.79
CA THR A 226 -11.21 -19.01 -0.21
C THR A 226 -10.59 -18.70 -1.58
N ILE A 227 -10.56 -17.44 -1.99
CA ILE A 227 -9.99 -17.03 -3.28
C ILE A 227 -8.46 -16.99 -3.24
N MET A 228 -7.86 -16.69 -2.09
CA MET A 228 -6.40 -16.64 -1.92
C MET A 228 -5.77 -18.01 -1.63
N ASP A 229 -6.56 -19.05 -1.37
CA ASP A 229 -6.06 -20.41 -1.15
C ASP A 229 -5.21 -20.90 -2.34
N PRO A 230 -3.90 -21.16 -2.18
CA PRO A 230 -3.03 -21.59 -3.27
C PRO A 230 -3.43 -22.94 -3.90
N GLY A 231 -4.15 -23.80 -3.17
CA GLY A 231 -4.56 -25.13 -3.62
C GLY A 231 -5.76 -25.16 -4.56
N SER A 232 -6.51 -24.06 -4.66
CA SER A 232 -7.73 -23.98 -5.45
C SER A 232 -7.48 -23.59 -6.91
N SER A 233 -8.30 -24.13 -7.83
CA SER A 233 -8.20 -23.81 -9.26
C SER A 233 -8.70 -22.39 -9.56
N ILE A 234 -8.17 -21.80 -10.64
CA ILE A 234 -8.61 -20.48 -11.11
C ILE A 234 -10.12 -20.45 -11.38
N GLU A 235 -10.66 -21.50 -12.00
CA GLU A 235 -12.10 -21.63 -12.30
C GLU A 235 -12.95 -21.65 -11.02
N PHE A 236 -12.48 -22.33 -9.97
CA PHE A 236 -13.15 -22.34 -8.69
C PHE A 236 -13.17 -20.96 -8.02
N LYS A 237 -12.06 -20.22 -8.10
CA LYS A 237 -11.96 -18.85 -7.58
C LYS A 237 -12.93 -17.92 -8.30
N GLU A 238 -13.01 -17.98 -9.63
CA GLU A 238 -13.96 -17.19 -10.43
C GLU A 238 -15.42 -17.53 -10.14
N LYS A 239 -15.73 -18.81 -9.99
CA LYS A 239 -17.07 -19.25 -9.61
C LYS A 239 -17.45 -18.73 -8.22
N THR A 240 -16.52 -18.79 -7.26
CA THR A 240 -16.73 -18.28 -5.90
C THR A 240 -17.00 -16.77 -5.91
N MET A 241 -16.20 -16.00 -6.67
CA MET A 241 -16.43 -14.57 -6.89
C MET A 241 -17.84 -14.27 -7.40
N GLY A 242 -18.24 -14.91 -8.50
CA GLY A 242 -19.53 -14.68 -9.14
C GLY A 242 -20.74 -15.11 -8.32
N GLN A 243 -20.55 -15.96 -7.29
CA GLN A 243 -21.63 -16.42 -6.42
C GLN A 243 -21.72 -15.65 -5.10
N ARG A 244 -20.58 -15.27 -4.51
CA ARG A 244 -20.54 -14.70 -3.15
C ARG A 244 -20.72 -13.19 -3.13
N PHE A 245 -20.13 -12.46 -4.07
CA PHE A 245 -20.23 -11.00 -4.09
C PHE A 245 -21.64 -10.46 -4.35
N PRO A 246 -22.47 -11.05 -5.24
CA PRO A 246 -23.86 -10.63 -5.36
C PRO A 246 -24.65 -10.77 -4.05
N LEU A 247 -24.48 -11.90 -3.34
CA LEU A 247 -25.14 -12.13 -2.05
C LEU A 247 -24.71 -11.12 -0.98
N LEU A 248 -23.43 -10.76 -0.96
CA LEU A 248 -22.92 -9.72 -0.06
C LEU A 248 -23.51 -8.35 -0.39
N LYS A 249 -23.58 -7.99 -1.67
CA LYS A 249 -24.17 -6.71 -2.11
C LYS A 249 -25.65 -6.60 -1.73
N ASP A 250 -26.39 -7.70 -1.82
CA ASP A 250 -27.81 -7.76 -1.44
C ASP A 250 -27.99 -7.70 0.08
N SER A 251 -27.08 -8.31 0.85
CA SER A 251 -27.17 -8.40 2.32
C SER A 251 -26.70 -7.13 3.03
N TYR A 252 -25.81 -6.35 2.39
CA TYR A 252 -25.15 -5.18 2.96
C TYR A 252 -25.16 -3.98 1.98
N PRO A 253 -26.35 -3.45 1.64
CA PRO A 253 -26.50 -2.41 0.63
C PRO A 253 -25.85 -1.07 1.03
N GLU A 254 -25.76 -0.77 2.33
CA GLU A 254 -25.12 0.46 2.82
C GLU A 254 -23.59 0.41 2.67
N GLN A 255 -23.01 -0.78 2.46
CA GLN A 255 -21.57 -1.01 2.38
C GLN A 255 -21.10 -1.41 0.96
N LEU A 256 -21.91 -1.14 -0.07
CA LEU A 256 -21.63 -1.49 -1.46
C LEU A 256 -20.24 -1.07 -1.95
N HIS A 257 -19.80 0.14 -1.58
CA HIS A 257 -18.49 0.65 -1.99
C HIS A 257 -17.33 -0.24 -1.51
N ILE A 258 -17.41 -0.69 -0.25
CA ILE A 258 -16.39 -1.56 0.35
C ILE A 258 -16.42 -2.92 -0.34
N ILE A 259 -17.61 -3.49 -0.54
CA ILE A 259 -17.78 -4.78 -1.21
C ILE A 259 -17.20 -4.73 -2.63
N GLN A 260 -17.49 -3.68 -3.39
CA GLN A 260 -16.95 -3.48 -4.75
C GLN A 260 -15.43 -3.33 -4.77
N LEU A 261 -14.85 -2.71 -3.74
CA LEU A 261 -13.39 -2.60 -3.62
C LEU A 261 -12.75 -3.97 -3.41
N TYR A 262 -13.31 -4.78 -2.49
CA TYR A 262 -12.86 -6.16 -2.26
C TYR A 262 -13.01 -7.01 -3.52
N GLU A 263 -14.14 -6.91 -4.19
CA GLU A 263 -14.42 -7.61 -5.45
C GLU A 263 -13.33 -7.30 -6.47
N ARG A 264 -13.09 -6.01 -6.74
CA ARG A 264 -12.08 -5.58 -7.72
C ARG A 264 -10.67 -6.07 -7.39
N ASN A 265 -10.28 -5.99 -6.12
CA ASN A 265 -8.94 -6.45 -5.70
C ASN A 265 -8.76 -7.96 -5.94
N LEU A 266 -9.80 -8.75 -5.66
CA LEU A 266 -9.78 -10.19 -5.88
C LEU A 266 -9.88 -10.55 -7.37
N GLU A 267 -10.61 -9.79 -8.16
CA GLU A 267 -10.62 -9.90 -9.63
C GLU A 267 -9.23 -9.67 -10.23
N ASP A 268 -8.54 -8.62 -9.78
CA ASP A 268 -7.18 -8.31 -10.24
C ASP A 268 -6.19 -9.40 -9.81
N TYR A 269 -6.33 -9.96 -8.61
CA TYR A 269 -5.55 -11.11 -8.16
C TYR A 269 -5.75 -12.33 -9.08
N ILE A 270 -6.99 -12.71 -9.38
CA ILE A 270 -7.29 -13.83 -10.28
C ILE A 270 -6.73 -13.56 -11.69
N ARG A 271 -6.84 -12.32 -12.18
CA ARG A 271 -6.30 -11.93 -13.47
C ARG A 271 -4.78 -12.10 -13.52
N ASN A 272 -4.07 -11.72 -12.46
CA ASN A 272 -2.64 -11.89 -12.36
C ASN A 272 -2.25 -13.38 -12.32
N LEU A 273 -2.95 -14.21 -11.55
CA LEU A 273 -2.75 -15.66 -11.55
C LEU A 273 -2.92 -16.28 -12.94
N LYS A 274 -3.94 -15.85 -13.69
CA LYS A 274 -4.14 -16.28 -15.10
C LYS A 274 -2.95 -15.92 -15.98
N GLN A 275 -2.44 -14.70 -15.82
CA GLN A 275 -1.30 -14.22 -16.58
C GLN A 275 -0.02 -14.99 -16.24
N GLU A 276 0.22 -15.28 -14.96
CA GLU A 276 1.35 -16.10 -14.50
C GLU A 276 1.25 -17.53 -15.03
N HIS A 277 0.08 -18.16 -14.92
CA HIS A 277 -0.16 -19.50 -15.46
C HIS A 277 0.10 -19.55 -16.96
N ARG A 278 -0.41 -18.57 -17.72
CA ARG A 278 -0.16 -18.47 -19.16
C ARG A 278 1.33 -18.29 -19.46
N THR A 279 2.03 -17.45 -18.71
CA THR A 279 3.46 -17.21 -18.88
C THR A 279 4.28 -18.48 -18.60
N ALA A 280 3.92 -19.23 -17.55
CA ALA A 280 4.55 -20.50 -17.21
C ALA A 280 4.33 -21.55 -18.31
N GLU A 281 3.10 -21.65 -18.84
CA GLU A 281 2.77 -22.54 -19.95
C GLU A 281 3.60 -22.18 -21.21
N VAL A 282 3.63 -20.90 -21.58
CA VAL A 282 4.43 -20.40 -22.70
C VAL A 282 5.92 -20.74 -22.52
N ASN A 283 6.49 -20.53 -21.34
CA ASN A 283 7.87 -20.88 -21.05
C ASN A 283 8.12 -22.39 -21.15
N GLN A 284 7.19 -23.22 -20.68
CA GLN A 284 7.30 -24.67 -20.81
C GLN A 284 7.29 -25.10 -22.28
N ILE A 285 6.46 -24.49 -23.12
CA ILE A 285 6.44 -24.75 -24.57
C ILE A 285 7.73 -24.28 -25.24
N LYS A 286 8.30 -23.13 -24.83
CA LYS A 286 9.62 -22.69 -25.31
C LYS A 286 10.70 -23.72 -25.01
N LEU A 287 10.75 -24.23 -23.77
CA LEU A 287 11.72 -25.25 -23.36
C LEU A 287 11.55 -26.54 -24.16
N LYS A 288 10.32 -27.07 -24.27
CA LYS A 288 10.03 -28.25 -25.10
C LYS A 288 10.40 -28.04 -26.58
N SER A 289 10.19 -26.84 -27.11
CA SER A 289 10.55 -26.50 -28.49
C SER A 289 12.07 -26.46 -28.69
N LEU A 290 12.80 -25.95 -27.70
CA LEU A 290 14.27 -25.94 -27.70
C LEU A 290 14.82 -27.38 -27.64
N GLU A 291 14.30 -28.22 -26.72
CA GLU A 291 14.67 -29.63 -26.60
C GLU A 291 14.45 -30.39 -27.92
N LEU A 292 13.27 -30.21 -28.56
CA LEU A 292 12.99 -30.80 -29.86
C LEU A 292 13.95 -30.33 -30.96
N CYS A 293 14.36 -29.06 -30.93
CA CYS A 293 15.31 -28.50 -31.88
C CYS A 293 16.72 -29.07 -31.68
N GLU A 294 17.20 -29.08 -30.43
CA GLU A 294 18.51 -29.63 -30.06
C GLU A 294 18.60 -31.11 -30.41
N ASP A 295 17.55 -31.88 -30.11
CA ASP A 295 17.44 -33.26 -30.50
C ASP A 295 17.63 -33.44 -32.01
N VAL A 296 16.93 -32.66 -32.84
CA VAL A 296 17.04 -32.72 -34.31
C VAL A 296 18.45 -32.38 -34.79
N LEU A 297 19.17 -31.51 -34.09
CA LEU A 297 20.52 -31.07 -34.44
C LEU A 297 21.60 -32.08 -34.03
N LEU A 298 21.51 -32.61 -32.81
CA LEU A 298 22.58 -33.31 -32.13
C LEU A 298 22.41 -34.83 -32.17
N SER A 299 21.18 -35.33 -32.10
CA SER A 299 20.91 -36.76 -31.95
C SER A 299 20.94 -37.50 -33.30
N PRO A 300 21.60 -38.67 -33.40
CA PRO A 300 21.49 -39.53 -34.56
C PRO A 300 20.07 -40.11 -34.62
N MET A 301 19.28 -39.65 -35.59
CA MET A 301 17.88 -40.06 -35.77
C MET A 301 17.57 -40.34 -37.23
N ASN A 302 16.59 -41.21 -37.46
CA ASN A 302 16.15 -41.57 -38.81
C ASN A 302 15.28 -40.46 -39.44
N SER A 303 14.92 -40.62 -40.72
CA SER A 303 14.17 -39.57 -41.43
C SER A 303 12.72 -39.41 -40.95
N GLU A 304 12.13 -40.46 -40.38
CA GLU A 304 10.75 -40.45 -39.88
C GLU A 304 10.66 -39.76 -38.52
N GLU A 305 11.52 -40.12 -37.57
CA GLU A 305 11.66 -39.47 -36.26
C GLU A 305 11.91 -37.97 -36.40
N ARG A 306 12.74 -37.59 -37.37
CA ARG A 306 13.02 -36.18 -37.66
C ARG A 306 11.78 -35.45 -38.18
N LYS A 307 11.01 -36.09 -39.05
CA LYS A 307 9.76 -35.51 -39.59
C LYS A 307 8.72 -35.33 -38.48
N GLU A 308 8.59 -36.31 -37.59
CA GLU A 308 7.69 -36.23 -36.43
C GLU A 308 8.04 -35.05 -35.50
N LYS A 309 9.33 -34.86 -35.19
CA LYS A 309 9.79 -33.72 -34.38
C LYS A 309 9.54 -32.38 -35.07
N PHE A 310 9.69 -32.30 -36.39
CA PHE A 310 9.34 -31.11 -37.17
C PHE A 310 7.83 -30.82 -37.17
N GLU A 311 6.99 -31.85 -37.27
CA GLU A 311 5.53 -31.70 -37.19
C GLU A 311 5.10 -31.23 -35.79
N LYS A 312 5.70 -31.75 -34.72
CA LYS A 312 5.44 -31.27 -33.35
C LYS A 312 5.85 -29.80 -33.15
N LEU A 313 7.00 -29.39 -33.67
CA LEU A 313 7.40 -27.98 -33.65
C LEU A 313 6.44 -27.09 -34.45
N GLN A 314 5.96 -27.56 -35.60
CA GLN A 314 4.97 -26.83 -36.39
C GLN A 314 3.64 -26.70 -35.63
N GLN A 315 3.18 -27.77 -34.97
CA GLN A 315 1.98 -27.73 -34.13
C GLN A 315 2.10 -26.71 -32.98
N PHE A 316 3.26 -26.63 -32.32
CA PHE A 316 3.50 -25.60 -31.29
C PHE A 316 3.46 -24.17 -31.87
N ALA A 317 3.99 -23.95 -33.08
CA ALA A 317 3.92 -22.64 -33.73
C ALA A 317 2.49 -22.22 -34.08
N ASP A 318 1.64 -23.18 -34.44
CA ASP A 318 0.25 -22.94 -34.82
C ASP A 318 -0.66 -22.78 -33.58
N GLN A 319 -0.40 -23.53 -32.51
CA GLN A 319 -1.15 -23.46 -31.24
C GLN A 319 -0.77 -22.25 -30.37
N TYR A 320 0.47 -21.75 -30.48
CA TYR A 320 0.96 -20.63 -29.68
C TYR A 320 1.51 -19.50 -30.60
N PRO A 321 0.64 -18.65 -31.17
CA PRO A 321 1.02 -17.61 -32.13
C PRO A 321 2.07 -16.63 -31.61
N GLU A 322 2.09 -16.35 -30.30
CA GLU A 322 3.10 -15.53 -29.63
C GLU A 322 4.52 -16.11 -29.71
N LEU A 323 4.65 -17.42 -29.85
CA LEU A 323 5.94 -18.13 -29.98
C LEU A 323 6.34 -18.39 -31.43
N ASN A 324 5.48 -18.03 -32.38
CA ASN A 324 5.61 -18.42 -33.78
C ASN A 324 6.94 -17.95 -34.39
N PHE A 325 7.43 -16.75 -34.06
CA PHE A 325 8.71 -16.26 -34.55
C PHE A 325 9.90 -17.10 -34.04
N GLU A 326 9.95 -17.37 -32.73
CA GLU A 326 11.02 -18.18 -32.11
C GLU A 326 11.00 -19.63 -32.63
N ILE A 327 9.81 -20.23 -32.69
CA ILE A 327 9.65 -21.61 -33.17
C ILE A 327 9.99 -21.71 -34.67
N ARG A 328 9.60 -20.73 -35.50
CA ARG A 328 10.02 -20.67 -36.91
C ARG A 328 11.52 -20.50 -37.06
N HIS A 329 12.16 -19.74 -36.18
CA HIS A 329 13.61 -19.62 -36.15
C HIS A 329 14.28 -20.96 -35.83
N PHE A 330 13.75 -21.72 -34.85
CA PHE A 330 14.21 -23.08 -34.55
C PHE A 330 14.02 -24.03 -35.74
N LEU A 331 12.84 -24.02 -36.38
CA LEU A 331 12.54 -24.78 -37.59
C LEU A 331 13.52 -24.46 -38.73
N ALA A 332 13.81 -23.19 -38.97
CA ALA A 332 14.75 -22.75 -40.01
C ALA A 332 16.19 -23.19 -39.71
N THR A 333 16.61 -23.07 -38.45
CA THR A 333 17.93 -23.49 -37.98
C THR A 333 18.13 -24.98 -38.16
N ALA A 334 17.16 -25.80 -37.73
CA ALA A 334 17.17 -27.26 -37.90
C ALA A 334 17.11 -27.71 -39.37
N LYS A 335 16.39 -26.99 -40.25
CA LYS A 335 16.35 -27.27 -41.70
C LYS A 335 17.67 -26.91 -42.41
N ASN A 336 18.39 -25.88 -41.96
CA ASN A 336 19.62 -25.44 -42.60
C ASN A 336 20.83 -26.33 -42.28
N THR A 337 20.92 -26.84 -41.05
CA THR A 337 21.97 -27.79 -40.64
C THR A 337 21.81 -29.16 -41.28
N THR A 338 20.58 -29.63 -41.46
CA THR A 338 20.28 -30.89 -42.18
C THR A 338 20.64 -30.82 -43.67
N LYS A 339 20.39 -29.68 -44.34
CA LYS A 339 20.84 -29.44 -45.72
C LYS A 339 22.37 -29.41 -45.85
N LYS A 340 23.07 -28.78 -44.89
CA LYS A 340 24.54 -28.76 -44.86
C LYS A 340 25.13 -30.16 -44.64
N ARG A 341 24.56 -30.97 -43.74
CA ARG A 341 24.95 -32.37 -43.53
C ARG A 341 24.73 -33.24 -44.78
N LYS A 342 23.58 -33.12 -45.46
CA LYS A 342 23.32 -33.84 -46.72
C LYS A 342 24.29 -33.44 -47.84
N LYS A 343 24.58 -32.13 -48.00
CA LYS A 343 25.59 -31.65 -48.97
C LYS A 343 27.00 -32.16 -48.66
N PHE A 344 27.37 -32.27 -47.39
CA PHE A 344 28.69 -32.76 -46.99
C PHE A 344 28.84 -34.27 -47.10
N LEU A 345 27.74 -35.03 -47.00
CA LEU A 345 27.71 -36.50 -47.14
C LEU A 345 27.44 -36.98 -48.59
N GLY A 346 27.31 -36.08 -49.56
CA GLY A 346 27.13 -36.46 -50.98
C GLY A 346 25.83 -37.22 -51.29
N LEU A 347 24.84 -37.17 -50.40
CA LEU A 347 23.52 -37.77 -50.59
C LEU A 347 22.60 -36.75 -51.26
N PHE A 348 22.55 -36.79 -52.59
CA PHE A 348 21.52 -36.13 -53.40
C PHE A 348 20.25 -36.98 -53.45
#